data_AF-A0A3S4CKZ3-F1
#
_entry.id   AF-A0A3S4CKZ3-F1
#
_cell.length_a   1.000
_cell.length_b   1.000
_cell.length_c   1.000
_cell.angle_alpha   90.00
_cell.angle_beta   90.00
_cell.angle_gamma   90.00
#
_symmetry.space_group_name_H-M   'P 1'
#
loop_
_entity.id
_entity.type
_entity.pdbx_description
1 polymer ?
#
loop_
_entity_poly.entity_id
_entity_poly.type
_entity_poly.pdbx_seq_one_letter_code
_entity_poly.pdbx_strand_id
1 'polypeptide(L)'
;MTRPAFALALALVAATPALAEDSNLRAALSVLPDTAFSAIGAEVVRYVDLSALALAYGGALDREALARVLLGGGIRPVEALAVGTPESFAKKSGIDSAELAFAAGMGQPPNAVSVWGFNQGEAAATAFSSLTAHDFAERSSGMIANGEPGVMNIAGRDPADPWRGPMGQASVVALSGPTLLQAGDPAVLEPILAEGHSALDSPAGLIMLDALEAEEGTVLQAAFLGPWHGLGSGIDPAALAGKTPDEARAVLEQAAAAAAGGLPFWQGAAVADLDTEKNPAMVLALSYADCADAQVAADGAADLWREMDGTSEDLADARVAQIQPSGCAAILRVTGRDEKPRPFNQAIHALMSGNLPALRIGTGN
;
A
#
# COMPACT_ATOMS: atom_id res chain seq x y z
N MET A 1 27.78 -13.73 -64.37
CA MET A 1 27.85 -12.63 -63.39
C MET A 1 26.47 -12.47 -62.78
N THR A 2 26.23 -13.11 -61.64
CA THR A 2 24.95 -13.12 -60.92
C THR A 2 25.25 -12.72 -59.48
N ARG A 3 24.71 -11.57 -59.06
CA ARG A 3 24.86 -11.02 -57.71
C ARG A 3 24.01 -11.83 -56.72
N PRO A 4 24.49 -12.12 -55.49
CA PRO A 4 23.64 -12.67 -54.45
C PRO A 4 22.84 -11.53 -53.78
N ALA A 5 21.55 -11.74 -53.59
CA ALA A 5 20.69 -10.87 -52.78
C ALA A 5 20.91 -11.22 -51.30
N PHE A 6 21.35 -10.23 -50.51
CA PHE A 6 21.38 -10.33 -49.05
C PHE A 6 19.95 -10.22 -48.54
N ALA A 7 19.45 -11.29 -47.92
CA ALA A 7 18.22 -11.26 -47.14
C ALA A 7 18.54 -10.60 -45.78
N LEU A 8 18.01 -9.40 -45.56
CA LEU A 8 18.01 -8.73 -44.27
C LEU A 8 16.93 -9.40 -43.40
N ALA A 9 17.33 -10.19 -42.40
CA ALA A 9 16.42 -10.63 -41.35
C ALA A 9 16.18 -9.44 -40.40
N LEU A 10 14.98 -8.86 -40.44
CA LEU A 10 14.51 -7.97 -39.37
C LEU A 10 14.35 -8.80 -38.11
N ALA A 11 15.27 -8.63 -37.15
CA ALA A 11 15.02 -9.03 -35.77
C ALA A 11 13.92 -8.11 -35.21
N LEU A 12 12.71 -8.64 -35.01
CA LEU A 12 11.75 -8.03 -34.12
C LEU A 12 12.34 -8.09 -32.71
N VAL A 13 12.95 -6.99 -32.28
CA VAL A 13 13.13 -6.71 -30.85
C VAL A 13 11.72 -6.49 -30.32
N ALA A 14 11.15 -7.49 -29.65
CA ALA A 14 10.00 -7.25 -28.79
C ALA A 14 10.46 -6.22 -27.76
N ALA A 15 9.93 -5.01 -27.83
CA ALA A 15 10.13 -4.01 -26.80
C ALA A 15 9.50 -4.57 -25.52
N THR A 16 10.32 -5.13 -24.64
CA THR A 16 9.96 -5.21 -23.22
C THR A 16 9.71 -3.78 -22.76
N PRO A 17 8.54 -3.46 -22.17
CA PRO A 17 8.34 -2.14 -21.63
C PRO A 17 9.39 -1.93 -20.53
N ALA A 18 10.30 -1.00 -20.76
CA ALA A 18 11.17 -0.46 -19.73
C ALA A 18 10.33 0.48 -18.86
N LEU A 19 9.48 -0.08 -18.00
CA LEU A 19 8.63 0.65 -17.06
C LEU A 19 8.49 -0.21 -15.80
N ALA A 20 9.33 0.01 -14.78
CA ALA A 20 9.13 -0.54 -13.42
C ALA A 20 10.19 -0.09 -12.39
N GLU A 21 11.41 0.29 -12.79
CA GLU A 21 12.48 0.56 -11.81
C GLU A 21 12.24 1.81 -10.94
N ASP A 22 11.44 2.78 -11.42
CA ASP A 22 11.19 4.06 -10.74
C ASP A 22 9.73 4.25 -10.30
N SER A 23 8.97 3.18 -10.06
CA SER A 23 7.59 3.32 -9.61
C SER A 23 7.50 3.85 -8.17
N ASN A 24 6.53 4.72 -7.89
CA ASN A 24 6.25 5.19 -6.53
C ASN A 24 5.86 4.04 -5.60
N LEU A 25 5.23 2.99 -6.14
CA LEU A 25 4.89 1.79 -5.40
C LEU A 25 6.16 1.07 -4.90
N ARG A 26 7.16 0.88 -5.77
CA ARG A 26 8.47 0.33 -5.40
C ARG A 26 9.17 1.19 -4.35
N ALA A 27 9.14 2.52 -4.53
CA ALA A 27 9.69 3.45 -3.54
C ALA A 27 8.98 3.34 -2.18
N ALA A 28 7.65 3.22 -2.15
CA ALA A 28 6.91 3.01 -0.92
C ALA A 28 7.29 1.68 -0.23
N LEU A 29 7.38 0.59 -0.98
CA LEU A 29 7.76 -0.72 -0.43
C LEU A 29 9.21 -0.75 0.10
N SER A 30 10.11 0.10 -0.43
CA SER A 30 11.50 0.18 0.03
C SER A 30 11.67 0.83 1.41
N VAL A 31 10.67 1.59 1.88
CA VAL A 31 10.71 2.26 3.19
C VAL A 31 9.75 1.62 4.19
N LEU A 32 8.72 0.93 3.72
CA LEU A 32 7.85 0.14 4.59
C LEU A 32 8.65 -1.04 5.19
N PRO A 33 8.39 -1.41 6.45
CA PRO A 33 9.07 -2.55 7.07
C PRO A 33 8.63 -3.87 6.41
N ASP A 34 9.49 -4.89 6.47
CA ASP A 34 9.19 -6.26 6.01
C ASP A 34 7.90 -6.87 6.60
N THR A 35 7.44 -6.35 7.74
CA THR A 35 6.16 -6.70 8.38
C THR A 35 4.91 -6.19 7.64
N ALA A 36 5.05 -5.35 6.61
CA ALA A 36 3.90 -4.78 5.86
C ALA A 36 2.95 -5.84 5.27
N PHE A 37 3.48 -7.02 4.93
CA PHE A 37 2.72 -8.15 4.38
C PHE A 37 2.52 -9.30 5.37
N SER A 38 3.04 -9.19 6.59
CA SER A 38 2.95 -10.24 7.61
C SER A 38 2.35 -9.75 8.92
N ALA A 39 1.71 -8.58 8.91
CA ALA A 39 1.04 -8.00 10.06
C ALA A 39 0.08 -9.02 10.72
N ILE A 40 0.28 -9.23 12.01
CA ILE A 40 -0.41 -10.22 12.85
C ILE A 40 -1.67 -9.63 13.51
N GLY A 41 -2.18 -8.52 12.99
CA GLY A 41 -3.36 -7.82 13.49
C GLY A 41 -4.25 -7.34 12.36
N ALA A 42 -5.40 -6.78 12.70
CA ALA A 42 -6.40 -6.29 11.75
C ALA A 42 -6.00 -4.98 11.04
N GLU A 43 -4.76 -4.54 11.22
CA GLU A 43 -4.25 -3.31 10.62
C GLU A 43 -3.76 -3.58 9.20
N VAL A 44 -4.14 -2.68 8.29
CA VAL A 44 -3.67 -2.69 6.91
C VAL A 44 -2.65 -1.59 6.71
N VAL A 45 -1.56 -1.90 6.00
CA VAL A 45 -0.68 -0.86 5.48
C VAL A 45 -1.35 -0.26 4.25
N ARG A 46 -1.34 1.06 4.14
CA ARG A 46 -2.05 1.82 3.12
C ARG A 46 -1.06 2.58 2.26
N TYR A 47 -1.29 2.61 0.96
CA TYR A 47 -0.51 3.35 -0.03
C TYR A 47 -1.46 4.20 -0.90
N VAL A 48 -1.02 5.41 -1.24
CA VAL A 48 -1.70 6.32 -2.18
C VAL A 48 -0.64 6.96 -3.08
N ASP A 49 -0.77 6.80 -4.40
CA ASP A 49 0.04 7.48 -5.40
C ASP A 49 -0.55 8.88 -5.66
N LEU A 50 0.06 9.89 -5.06
CA LEU A 50 -0.42 11.27 -5.15
C LEU A 50 -0.15 11.86 -6.53
N SER A 51 0.98 11.52 -7.13
CA SER A 51 1.34 12.01 -8.48
C SER A 51 0.45 11.43 -9.57
N ALA A 52 0.17 10.11 -9.52
CA ALA A 52 -0.73 9.45 -10.46
C ALA A 52 -2.17 9.93 -10.27
N LEU A 53 -2.59 10.13 -9.02
CA LEU A 53 -3.90 10.70 -8.72
C LEU A 53 -4.04 12.12 -9.28
N ALA A 54 -3.04 12.98 -9.06
CA ALA A 54 -3.05 14.32 -9.63
C ALA A 54 -3.15 14.26 -11.17
N LEU A 55 -2.36 13.41 -11.82
CA LEU A 55 -2.37 13.24 -13.28
C LEU A 55 -3.76 12.81 -13.80
N ALA A 56 -4.40 11.83 -13.14
CA ALA A 56 -5.73 11.35 -13.50
C ALA A 56 -6.83 12.43 -13.41
N TYR A 57 -6.61 13.47 -12.60
CA TYR A 57 -7.55 14.58 -12.39
C TYR A 57 -7.02 15.94 -12.88
N GLY A 58 -6.18 15.95 -13.93
CA GLY A 58 -5.78 17.18 -14.61
C GLY A 58 -4.61 17.95 -13.98
N GLY A 59 -3.83 17.29 -13.14
CA GLY A 59 -2.55 17.76 -12.61
C GLY A 59 -2.61 18.38 -11.21
N ALA A 60 -3.75 18.32 -10.51
CA ALA A 60 -3.90 18.90 -9.17
C ALA A 60 -4.58 17.92 -8.20
N LEU A 61 -4.20 18.00 -6.92
CA LEU A 61 -4.83 17.28 -5.81
C LEU A 61 -5.99 18.09 -5.22
N ASP A 62 -7.04 18.31 -6.01
CA ASP A 62 -8.22 19.01 -5.55
C ASP A 62 -9.22 18.09 -4.81
N ARG A 63 -10.40 18.63 -4.47
CA ARG A 63 -11.43 17.86 -3.75
C ARG A 63 -11.94 16.68 -4.57
N GLU A 64 -12.03 16.79 -5.89
CA GLU A 64 -12.53 15.73 -6.75
C GLU A 64 -11.52 14.59 -6.82
N ALA A 65 -10.23 14.93 -7.03
CA ALA A 65 -9.13 13.97 -6.97
C ALA A 65 -9.10 13.25 -5.61
N LEU A 66 -9.15 13.99 -4.51
CA LEU A 66 -9.07 13.40 -3.16
C LEU A 66 -10.31 12.60 -2.78
N ALA A 67 -11.49 12.89 -3.35
CA ALA A 67 -12.69 12.08 -3.14
C ALA A 67 -12.57 10.65 -3.70
N ARG A 68 -11.61 10.40 -4.60
CA ARG A 68 -11.28 9.06 -5.10
C ARG A 68 -10.53 8.19 -4.08
N VAL A 69 -9.86 8.81 -3.12
CA VAL A 69 -8.96 8.13 -2.18
C VAL A 69 -9.76 7.56 -1.00
N LEU A 70 -9.86 6.24 -0.92
CA LEU A 70 -10.51 5.54 0.19
C LEU A 70 -9.54 5.16 1.30
N LEU A 71 -8.26 4.98 0.95
CA LEU A 71 -7.22 4.54 1.87
C LEU A 71 -6.40 5.69 2.48
N GLY A 72 -6.88 6.93 2.36
CA GLY A 72 -6.18 8.13 2.85
C GLY A 72 -6.34 8.38 4.35
N GLY A 73 -7.35 7.79 4.98
CA GLY A 73 -7.58 7.94 6.42
C GLY A 73 -6.42 7.38 7.24
N GLY A 74 -6.02 8.11 8.29
CA GLY A 74 -4.85 7.83 9.11
C GLY A 74 -3.50 8.16 8.46
N ILE A 75 -3.49 8.70 7.23
CA ILE A 75 -2.27 9.18 6.56
C ILE A 75 -2.27 10.72 6.62
N ARG A 76 -1.46 11.27 7.52
CA ARG A 76 -1.45 12.70 7.87
C ARG A 76 -1.39 13.68 6.69
N PRO A 77 -0.51 13.53 5.70
CA PRO A 77 -0.50 14.42 4.54
C PRO A 77 -1.80 14.35 3.75
N VAL A 78 -2.36 13.15 3.56
CA VAL A 78 -3.59 12.94 2.79
C VAL A 78 -4.80 13.51 3.53
N GLU A 79 -4.89 13.30 4.84
CA GLU A 79 -5.96 13.88 5.67
C GLU A 79 -5.95 15.42 5.62
N ALA A 80 -4.78 16.04 5.75
CA ALA A 80 -4.64 17.49 5.70
C ALA A 80 -5.02 18.06 4.32
N LEU A 81 -4.63 17.38 3.23
CA LEU A 81 -5.04 17.74 1.87
C LEU A 81 -6.56 17.61 1.70
N ALA A 82 -7.17 16.54 2.20
CA ALA A 82 -8.60 16.28 2.04
C ALA A 82 -9.51 17.32 2.71
N VAL A 83 -9.06 17.93 3.81
CA VAL A 83 -9.82 18.96 4.54
C VAL A 83 -9.40 20.39 4.20
N GLY A 84 -8.25 20.57 3.55
CA GLY A 84 -7.69 21.86 3.16
C GLY A 84 -7.85 22.18 1.66
N THR A 85 -7.01 23.12 1.22
CA THR A 85 -6.68 23.37 -0.20
C THR A 85 -5.17 23.21 -0.39
N PRO A 86 -4.67 23.00 -1.63
CA PRO A 86 -3.24 22.94 -1.90
C PRO A 86 -2.46 24.14 -1.36
N GLU A 87 -3.00 25.36 -1.48
CA GLU A 87 -2.35 26.58 -0.98
C GLU A 87 -2.31 26.61 0.54
N SER A 88 -3.40 26.20 1.20
CA SER A 88 -3.44 26.13 2.66
C SER A 88 -2.53 25.04 3.21
N PHE A 89 -2.40 23.92 2.47
CA PHE A 89 -1.48 22.84 2.79
C PHE A 89 -0.06 23.36 2.71
N ALA A 90 0.37 23.92 1.58
CA ALA A 90 1.72 24.47 1.40
C ALA A 90 2.08 25.52 2.46
N LYS A 91 1.14 26.39 2.82
CA LYS A 91 1.34 27.38 3.88
C LYS A 91 1.59 26.76 5.25
N LYS A 92 0.90 25.66 5.59
CA LYS A 92 0.97 25.02 6.91
C LYS A 92 2.11 24.01 7.00
N SER A 93 2.26 23.20 5.96
CA SER A 93 3.27 22.16 5.88
C SER A 93 4.66 22.71 5.59
N GLY A 94 4.75 23.82 4.84
CA GLY A 94 5.99 24.31 4.23
C GLY A 94 6.35 23.59 2.93
N ILE A 95 5.47 22.70 2.43
CA ILE A 95 5.75 21.77 1.32
C ILE A 95 4.64 21.91 0.28
N ASP A 96 5.00 22.14 -0.98
CA ASP A 96 4.03 22.08 -2.08
C ASP A 96 3.52 20.65 -2.24
N SER A 97 2.21 20.48 -2.26
CA SER A 97 1.57 19.18 -2.49
C SER A 97 2.01 18.50 -3.79
N ALA A 98 2.44 19.26 -4.80
CA ALA A 98 2.94 18.73 -6.07
C ALA A 98 4.34 18.09 -5.95
N GLU A 99 5.07 18.35 -4.86
CA GLU A 99 6.36 17.68 -4.59
C GLU A 99 6.18 16.26 -4.03
N LEU A 100 4.99 15.96 -3.52
CA LEU A 100 4.67 14.64 -2.98
C LEU A 100 4.33 13.68 -4.11
N ALA A 101 5.13 12.64 -4.24
CA ALA A 101 4.94 11.57 -5.20
C ALA A 101 3.91 10.55 -4.70
N PHE A 102 4.03 10.15 -3.44
CA PHE A 102 3.13 9.20 -2.79
C PHE A 102 3.02 9.47 -1.30
N ALA A 103 2.03 8.84 -0.68
CA ALA A 103 1.94 8.74 0.77
C ALA A 103 1.62 7.31 1.18
N ALA A 104 2.12 6.89 2.33
CA ALA A 104 1.76 5.61 2.94
C ALA A 104 1.45 5.76 4.42
N GLY A 105 0.68 4.82 4.96
CA GLY A 105 0.35 4.80 6.39
C GLY A 105 0.34 3.39 6.95
N MET A 106 0.77 3.27 8.20
CA MET A 106 0.80 2.01 8.95
C MET A 106 0.55 2.28 10.43
N GLY A 107 0.17 1.25 11.18
CA GLY A 107 -0.17 1.39 12.59
C GLY A 107 -1.55 2.02 12.83
N GLN A 108 -1.89 2.16 14.10
CA GLN A 108 -3.04 2.93 14.58
C GLN A 108 -2.60 3.90 15.68
N PRO A 109 -3.31 5.02 15.90
CA PRO A 109 -3.04 5.91 17.01
C PRO A 109 -2.96 5.15 18.35
N PRO A 110 -1.98 5.43 19.21
CA PRO A 110 -0.98 6.51 19.10
C PRO A 110 0.26 6.17 18.25
N ASN A 111 0.40 4.93 17.78
CA ASN A 111 1.59 4.40 17.08
C ASN A 111 1.49 4.48 15.55
N ALA A 112 0.63 5.35 15.02
CA ALA A 112 0.48 5.51 13.58
C ALA A 112 1.73 6.19 12.98
N VAL A 113 2.16 5.71 11.82
CA VAL A 113 3.23 6.30 11.01
C VAL A 113 2.64 6.75 9.69
N SER A 114 3.02 7.95 9.26
CA SER A 114 2.77 8.45 7.90
C SER A 114 4.10 8.61 7.17
N VAL A 115 4.16 8.07 5.95
CA VAL A 115 5.28 8.22 5.03
C VAL A 115 4.91 9.27 4.00
N TRP A 116 5.82 10.22 3.81
CA TRP A 116 5.74 11.28 2.81
C TRP A 116 6.78 10.98 1.74
N GLY A 117 6.35 10.48 0.58
CA GLY A 117 7.23 10.15 -0.53
C GLY A 117 7.44 11.34 -1.46
N PHE A 118 8.69 11.63 -1.77
CA PHE A 118 9.07 12.66 -2.75
C PHE A 118 9.64 12.00 -3.99
N ASN A 119 9.58 12.69 -5.14
CA ASN A 119 10.18 12.19 -6.38
C ASN A 119 11.70 12.04 -6.29
N GLN A 120 12.35 12.82 -5.41
CA GLN A 120 13.81 12.88 -5.31
C GLN A 120 14.27 13.12 -3.86
N GLY A 121 15.44 12.56 -3.52
CA GLY A 121 16.07 12.74 -2.21
C GLY A 121 16.36 14.19 -1.82
N GLU A 122 16.72 15.03 -2.79
CA GLU A 122 16.99 16.45 -2.56
C GLU A 122 15.72 17.23 -2.12
N ALA A 123 14.57 16.90 -2.70
CA ALA A 123 13.30 17.50 -2.31
C ALA A 123 12.92 17.12 -0.88
N ALA A 124 13.04 15.83 -0.52
CA ALA A 124 12.82 15.36 0.84
C ALA A 124 13.78 16.03 1.85
N ALA A 125 15.07 16.13 1.52
CA ALA A 125 16.06 16.79 2.38
C ALA A 125 15.77 18.29 2.57
N THR A 126 15.37 18.97 1.49
CA THR A 126 14.96 20.38 1.52
C THR A 126 13.73 20.56 2.41
N ALA A 127 12.68 19.76 2.18
CA ALA A 127 11.47 19.74 2.99
C ALA A 127 11.80 19.51 4.48
N PHE A 128 12.61 18.49 4.80
CA PHE A 128 13.05 18.21 6.17
C PHE A 128 13.76 19.40 6.82
N SER A 129 14.73 20.01 6.12
CA SER A 129 15.49 21.15 6.64
C SER A 129 14.60 22.38 6.90
N SER A 130 13.57 22.57 6.08
CA SER A 130 12.62 23.70 6.18
C SER A 130 11.73 23.61 7.43
N LEU A 131 11.53 22.41 7.99
CA LEU A 131 10.67 22.22 9.16
C LEU A 131 11.16 22.96 10.40
N THR A 132 12.44 23.34 10.47
CA THR A 132 12.97 24.22 11.52
C THR A 132 12.27 25.59 11.56
N ALA A 133 11.72 26.06 10.44
CA ALA A 133 10.89 27.26 10.37
C ALA A 133 9.44 27.04 10.84
N HIS A 134 9.04 25.78 11.11
CA HIS A 134 7.71 25.35 11.53
C HIS A 134 7.70 24.79 12.97
N ASP A 135 8.46 25.42 13.86
CA ASP A 135 8.62 25.06 15.28
C ASP A 135 9.23 23.67 15.56
N PHE A 136 9.79 23.00 14.54
CA PHE A 136 10.52 21.76 14.78
C PHE A 136 11.92 22.04 15.31
N ALA A 137 12.30 21.29 16.34
CA ALA A 137 13.64 21.33 16.91
C ALA A 137 14.26 19.93 16.90
N GLU A 138 15.59 19.87 16.77
CA GLU A 138 16.36 18.63 16.80
C GLU A 138 16.10 17.82 18.09
N ARG A 139 16.18 16.51 17.93
CA ARG A 139 16.11 15.50 18.97
C ARG A 139 17.29 14.53 18.80
N SER A 140 17.40 13.55 19.69
CA SER A 140 18.34 12.45 19.53
C SER A 140 18.11 11.71 18.20
N SER A 141 19.15 11.06 17.69
CA SER A 141 19.06 10.14 16.53
C SER A 141 18.70 10.79 15.19
N GLY A 142 18.93 12.10 15.02
CA GLY A 142 18.71 12.79 13.74
C GLY A 142 17.24 13.10 13.42
N MET A 143 16.33 12.90 14.38
CA MET A 143 14.92 13.26 14.25
C MET A 143 14.68 14.70 14.71
N ILE A 144 13.55 15.27 14.29
CA ILE A 144 13.07 16.59 14.73
C ILE A 144 11.63 16.49 15.25
N ALA A 145 11.22 17.36 16.17
CA ALA A 145 9.84 17.38 16.67
C ALA A 145 9.31 18.80 16.94
N ASN A 146 8.01 19.03 16.70
CA ASN A 146 7.34 20.33 16.90
C ASN A 146 6.68 20.51 18.28
N GLY A 147 7.19 19.78 19.27
CA GLY A 147 6.67 19.75 20.63
C GLY A 147 7.28 18.61 21.44
N GLU A 148 6.67 18.32 22.59
CA GLU A 148 6.97 17.13 23.38
C GLU A 148 6.28 15.91 22.74
N PRO A 149 7.01 14.84 22.38
CA PRO A 149 6.43 13.63 21.80
C PRO A 149 5.32 13.03 22.66
N GLY A 150 4.29 12.48 22.03
CA GLY A 150 3.12 11.89 22.70
C GLY A 150 2.17 12.89 23.38
N VAL A 151 2.49 14.19 23.42
CA VAL A 151 1.65 15.21 24.07
C VAL A 151 0.66 15.82 23.08
N MET A 152 -0.61 15.85 23.48
CA MET A 152 -1.68 16.54 22.75
C MET A 152 -1.78 18.01 23.14
N ASN A 153 -1.94 18.90 22.16
CA ASN A 153 -2.26 20.31 22.35
C ASN A 153 -3.61 20.65 21.73
N ILE A 154 -4.70 20.46 22.49
CA ILE A 154 -6.07 20.68 22.00
C ILE A 154 -6.31 22.13 21.55
N ALA A 155 -5.62 23.10 22.17
CA ALA A 155 -5.74 24.51 21.79
C ALA A 155 -5.09 24.81 20.42
N GLY A 156 -4.07 24.03 20.04
CA GLY A 156 -3.37 24.11 18.76
C GLY A 156 -3.85 23.09 17.73
N ARG A 157 -5.04 22.49 17.90
CA ARG A 157 -5.58 21.54 16.94
C ARG A 157 -5.90 22.24 15.61
N ASP A 158 -5.54 21.59 14.52
CA ASP A 158 -5.83 22.04 13.18
C ASP A 158 -5.83 20.84 12.22
N PRO A 159 -7.01 20.33 11.82
CA PRO A 159 -7.10 19.18 10.92
C PRO A 159 -6.43 19.41 9.56
N ALA A 160 -6.30 20.66 9.10
CA ALA A 160 -5.65 21.01 7.85
C ALA A 160 -4.14 21.26 8.01
N ASP A 161 -3.60 21.24 9.24
CA ASP A 161 -2.16 21.24 9.49
C ASP A 161 -1.68 19.80 9.65
N PRO A 162 -0.90 19.25 8.71
CA PRO A 162 -0.45 17.86 8.80
C PRO A 162 0.46 17.58 10.01
N TRP A 163 1.15 18.59 10.54
CA TRP A 163 2.07 18.48 11.67
C TRP A 163 1.39 18.53 13.04
N ARG A 164 0.13 18.97 13.10
CA ARG A 164 -0.67 19.09 14.34
C ARG A 164 -1.91 18.21 14.30
N GLY A 165 -2.62 18.22 13.18
CA GLY A 165 -3.81 17.43 12.89
C GLY A 165 -4.95 17.70 13.86
N PRO A 166 -5.97 16.83 13.88
CA PRO A 166 -7.24 17.12 14.54
C PRO A 166 -7.16 17.18 16.07
N MET A 167 -6.11 16.60 16.67
CA MET A 167 -5.86 16.59 18.12
C MET A 167 -4.73 17.54 18.55
N GLY A 168 -4.09 18.24 17.62
CA GLY A 168 -2.92 19.08 17.91
C GLY A 168 -1.76 18.29 18.52
N GLN A 169 -1.65 17.00 18.21
CA GLN A 169 -0.59 16.13 18.69
C GLN A 169 0.75 16.57 18.09
N ALA A 170 1.81 16.56 18.90
CA ALA A 170 3.15 16.80 18.40
C ALA A 170 3.54 15.73 17.36
N SER A 171 4.23 16.17 16.32
CA SER A 171 4.81 15.29 15.30
C SER A 171 6.31 15.16 15.54
N VAL A 172 6.81 13.95 15.39
CA VAL A 172 8.21 13.59 15.27
C VAL A 172 8.44 13.22 13.82
N VAL A 173 9.48 13.78 13.21
CA VAL A 173 9.82 13.58 11.80
C VAL A 173 11.26 13.10 11.66
N ALA A 174 11.48 12.13 10.79
CA ALA A 174 12.80 11.67 10.37
C ALA A 174 12.90 11.65 8.84
N LEU A 175 14.11 11.85 8.31
CA LEU A 175 14.42 11.72 6.89
C LEU A 175 14.93 10.30 6.61
N SER A 176 14.37 9.63 5.60
CA SER A 176 14.84 8.32 5.11
C SER A 176 14.85 8.32 3.57
N GLY A 177 16.02 8.48 2.96
CA GLY A 177 16.16 8.58 1.51
C GLY A 177 15.29 9.70 0.92
N PRO A 178 14.41 9.39 -0.06
CA PRO A 178 13.46 10.35 -0.64
C PRO A 178 12.16 10.49 0.18
N THR A 179 12.15 10.13 1.46
CA THR A 179 10.93 10.12 2.27
C THR A 179 11.07 10.83 3.60
N LEU A 180 9.97 11.40 4.10
CA LEU A 180 9.83 11.80 5.50
C LEU A 180 8.94 10.80 6.22
N LEU A 181 9.40 10.31 7.36
CA LEU A 181 8.62 9.48 8.27
C LEU A 181 8.07 10.35 9.40
N GLN A 182 6.77 10.29 9.62
CA GLN A 182 6.08 11.07 10.64
C GLN A 182 5.36 10.15 11.63
N ALA A 183 5.58 10.34 12.93
CA ALA A 183 4.85 9.67 13.99
C ALA A 183 4.61 10.59 15.19
N GLY A 184 3.84 10.12 16.18
CA GLY A 184 3.64 10.84 17.44
C GLY A 184 4.76 10.66 18.47
N ASP A 185 5.61 9.64 18.30
CA ASP A 185 6.63 9.21 19.26
C ASP A 185 7.88 8.70 18.51
N PRO A 186 9.11 9.09 18.90
CA PRO A 186 10.34 8.60 18.26
C PRO A 186 10.49 7.06 18.33
N ALA A 187 10.02 6.42 19.40
CA ALA A 187 10.17 4.96 19.59
C ALA A 187 9.44 4.14 18.51
N VAL A 188 8.48 4.76 17.80
CA VAL A 188 7.77 4.15 16.68
C VAL A 188 8.60 4.22 15.39
N LEU A 189 9.42 5.26 15.23
CA LEU A 189 10.26 5.46 14.03
C LEU A 189 11.62 4.77 14.14
N GLU A 190 12.17 4.63 15.35
CA GLU A 190 13.48 4.01 15.57
C GLU A 190 13.62 2.62 14.92
N PRO A 191 12.65 1.68 15.02
CA PRO A 191 12.77 0.37 14.37
C PRO A 191 12.73 0.44 12.84
N ILE A 192 12.05 1.45 12.27
CA ILE A 192 11.95 1.65 10.81
C ILE A 192 13.25 2.24 10.27
N LEU A 193 13.89 3.11 11.05
CA LEU A 193 15.15 3.78 10.69
C LEU A 193 16.38 2.93 10.96
N ALA A 194 16.28 1.94 11.85
CA ALA A 194 17.34 0.96 12.04
C ALA A 194 17.54 0.19 10.71
N GLU A 195 18.79 0.00 10.29
CA GLU A 195 19.12 -0.79 9.10
C GLU A 195 18.42 -2.16 9.19
N GLY A 196 17.50 -2.44 8.27
CA GLY A 196 16.60 -3.58 8.32
C GLY A 196 16.06 -3.95 6.93
N HIS A 197 15.41 -5.11 6.84
CA HIS A 197 14.78 -5.57 5.60
C HIS A 197 13.52 -4.75 5.32
N SER A 198 13.40 -4.23 4.11
CA SER A 198 12.20 -3.52 3.68
C SER A 198 11.12 -4.50 3.22
N ALA A 199 9.88 -4.03 3.08
CA ALA A 199 8.81 -4.79 2.44
C ALA A 199 9.23 -5.23 1.03
N LEU A 200 9.94 -4.37 0.30
CA LEU A 200 10.46 -4.66 -1.03
C LEU A 200 11.44 -5.84 -1.07
N ASP A 201 12.20 -6.07 0.01
CA ASP A 201 13.18 -7.18 0.07
C ASP A 201 12.55 -8.50 0.53
N SER A 202 11.31 -8.46 1.02
CA SER A 202 10.60 -9.66 1.47
C SER A 202 10.10 -10.49 0.28
N PRO A 203 10.03 -11.84 0.39
CA PRO A 203 9.44 -12.67 -0.66
C PRO A 203 8.02 -12.25 -1.05
N ALA A 204 7.18 -11.89 -0.07
CA ALA A 204 5.82 -11.42 -0.32
C ALA A 204 5.82 -10.08 -1.07
N GLY A 205 6.68 -9.13 -0.69
CA GLY A 205 6.75 -7.83 -1.36
C GLY A 205 7.28 -7.91 -2.79
N LEU A 206 8.27 -8.76 -3.06
CA LEU A 206 8.73 -9.02 -4.43
C LEU A 206 7.60 -9.60 -5.30
N ILE A 207 6.89 -10.61 -4.79
CA ILE A 207 5.77 -11.23 -5.52
C ILE A 207 4.66 -10.21 -5.75
N MET A 208 4.30 -9.41 -4.73
CA MET A 208 3.22 -8.42 -4.82
C MET A 208 3.57 -7.28 -5.77
N LEU A 209 4.80 -6.78 -5.72
CA LEU A 209 5.23 -5.71 -6.60
C LEU A 209 5.17 -6.14 -8.06
N ASP A 210 5.78 -7.29 -8.38
CA ASP A 210 5.77 -7.80 -9.75
C ASP A 210 4.34 -8.11 -10.23
N ALA A 211 3.47 -8.64 -9.35
CA ALA A 211 2.07 -8.89 -9.68
C ALA A 211 1.31 -7.61 -10.02
N LEU A 212 1.54 -6.52 -9.29
CA LEU A 212 0.88 -5.23 -9.51
C LEU A 212 1.48 -4.46 -10.68
N GLU A 213 2.79 -4.50 -10.89
CA GLU A 213 3.47 -3.83 -12.02
C GLU A 213 3.21 -4.53 -13.36
N ALA A 214 2.84 -5.82 -13.34
CA ALA A 214 2.43 -6.56 -14.54
C ALA A 214 1.02 -6.19 -15.05
N GLU A 215 0.25 -5.43 -14.28
CA GLU A 215 -1.12 -5.04 -14.64
C GLU A 215 -1.14 -3.87 -15.63
N GLU A 216 -2.10 -3.91 -16.55
CA GLU A 216 -2.40 -2.77 -17.40
C GLU A 216 -3.15 -1.69 -16.61
N GLY A 217 -2.46 -0.59 -16.30
CA GLY A 217 -3.00 0.57 -15.61
C GLY A 217 -1.99 1.19 -14.65
N THR A 218 -2.44 2.18 -13.89
CA THR A 218 -1.64 2.80 -12.83
C THR A 218 -2.28 2.54 -11.47
N VAL A 219 -1.50 2.03 -10.51
CA VAL A 219 -1.97 1.82 -9.14
C VAL A 219 -2.12 3.17 -8.44
N LEU A 220 -3.36 3.58 -8.15
CA LEU A 220 -3.64 4.84 -7.45
C LEU A 220 -3.56 4.71 -5.93
N GLN A 221 -3.94 3.54 -5.41
CA GLN A 221 -3.94 3.25 -3.98
C GLN A 221 -3.95 1.73 -3.77
N ALA A 222 -3.38 1.28 -2.67
CA ALA A 222 -3.34 -0.12 -2.31
C ALA A 222 -3.41 -0.33 -0.80
N ALA A 223 -4.08 -1.41 -0.39
CA ALA A 223 -4.01 -1.95 0.96
C ALA A 223 -3.14 -3.22 0.93
N PHE A 224 -2.12 -3.27 1.78
CA PHE A 224 -1.29 -4.47 1.98
C PHE A 224 -1.72 -5.17 3.27
N LEU A 225 -1.84 -6.49 3.20
CA LEU A 225 -2.46 -7.31 4.23
C LEU A 225 -1.59 -8.49 4.60
N GLY A 226 -1.57 -8.82 5.90
CA GLY A 226 -1.04 -10.07 6.41
C GLY A 226 -2.09 -11.19 6.50
N PRO A 227 -1.67 -12.48 6.63
CA PRO A 227 -2.55 -13.65 6.62
C PRO A 227 -3.66 -13.62 7.68
N TRP A 228 -3.49 -12.83 8.74
CA TRP A 228 -4.53 -12.53 9.73
C TRP A 228 -5.86 -12.13 9.06
N HIS A 229 -5.82 -11.33 7.99
CA HIS A 229 -7.01 -10.83 7.32
C HIS A 229 -7.82 -11.91 6.59
N GLY A 230 -7.19 -13.05 6.27
CA GLY A 230 -7.85 -14.18 5.63
C GLY A 230 -8.48 -15.17 6.62
N LEU A 231 -8.04 -15.19 7.88
CA LEU A 231 -8.42 -16.21 8.86
C LEU A 231 -9.74 -15.91 9.60
N GLY A 232 -10.48 -14.90 9.16
CA GLY A 232 -11.74 -14.45 9.77
C GLY A 232 -11.57 -14.07 11.24
N SER A 233 -12.67 -14.05 12.00
CA SER A 233 -12.66 -13.77 13.44
C SER A 233 -12.13 -14.95 14.30
N GLY A 234 -11.42 -15.90 13.69
CA GLY A 234 -11.09 -17.20 14.30
C GLY A 234 -9.86 -17.19 15.20
N ILE A 235 -9.06 -16.11 15.20
CA ILE A 235 -7.85 -16.01 16.02
C ILE A 235 -8.04 -14.91 17.04
N ASP A 236 -7.77 -15.23 18.30
CA ASP A 236 -7.71 -14.25 19.39
C ASP A 236 -6.40 -13.45 19.26
N PRO A 237 -6.43 -12.10 19.16
CA PRO A 237 -5.21 -11.30 19.12
C PRO A 237 -4.27 -11.57 20.30
N ALA A 238 -4.79 -11.96 21.47
CA ALA A 238 -3.97 -12.34 22.62
C ALA A 238 -3.14 -13.61 22.37
N ALA A 239 -3.55 -14.48 21.44
CA ALA A 239 -2.77 -15.65 21.05
C ALA A 239 -1.49 -15.28 20.28
N LEU A 240 -1.41 -14.07 19.72
CA LEU A 240 -0.24 -13.57 18.98
C LEU A 240 0.60 -12.58 19.79
N ALA A 241 0.07 -12.09 20.91
CA ALA A 241 0.77 -11.12 21.76
C ALA A 241 2.10 -11.67 22.30
N GLY A 242 3.18 -10.91 22.10
CA GLY A 242 4.51 -11.25 22.60
C GLY A 242 5.24 -12.36 21.83
N LYS A 243 4.65 -12.88 20.74
CA LYS A 243 5.29 -13.86 19.86
C LYS A 243 6.28 -13.20 18.92
N THR A 244 7.30 -13.95 18.53
CA THR A 244 8.15 -13.56 17.39
C THR A 244 7.36 -13.69 16.08
N PRO A 245 7.80 -13.06 14.98
CA PRO A 245 7.16 -13.20 13.67
C PRO A 245 6.98 -14.66 13.24
N ASP A 246 7.99 -15.50 13.44
CA ASP A 246 7.95 -16.93 13.09
C ASP A 246 6.95 -17.71 13.96
N GLU A 247 6.92 -17.43 15.26
CA GLU A 247 5.96 -18.05 16.18
C GLU A 247 4.53 -17.64 15.86
N ALA A 248 4.31 -16.37 15.52
CA ALA A 248 3.01 -15.87 15.13
C ALA A 248 2.57 -16.50 13.82
N ARG A 249 3.46 -16.60 12.82
CA ARG A 249 3.19 -17.28 11.55
C ARG A 249 2.77 -18.73 11.76
N ALA A 250 3.47 -19.48 12.61
CA ALA A 250 3.12 -20.86 12.91
C ALA A 250 1.70 -21.01 13.51
N VAL A 251 1.28 -20.05 14.35
CA VAL A 251 -0.10 -20.02 14.88
C VAL A 251 -1.11 -19.75 13.77
N LEU A 252 -0.81 -18.82 12.85
CA LEU A 252 -1.68 -18.52 11.70
C LEU A 252 -1.82 -19.74 10.77
N GLU A 253 -0.73 -20.43 10.46
CA GLU A 253 -0.72 -21.65 9.64
C GLU A 253 -1.53 -22.78 10.30
N GLN A 254 -1.40 -22.94 11.62
CA GLN A 254 -2.20 -23.91 12.36
C GLN A 254 -3.70 -23.57 12.33
N ALA A 255 -4.05 -22.29 12.48
CA ALA A 255 -5.42 -21.84 12.37
C ALA A 255 -5.98 -22.04 10.96
N ALA A 256 -5.18 -21.78 9.93
CA ALA A 256 -5.53 -22.02 8.52
C ALA A 256 -5.88 -23.48 8.25
N ALA A 257 -5.10 -24.42 8.78
CA ALA A 257 -5.34 -25.85 8.65
C ALA A 257 -6.62 -26.32 9.36
N ALA A 258 -7.08 -25.58 10.37
CA ALA A 258 -8.32 -25.86 11.09
C ALA A 258 -9.55 -25.14 10.49
N ALA A 259 -9.35 -24.15 9.62
CA ALA A 259 -10.41 -23.37 9.00
C ALA A 259 -11.07 -24.16 7.85
N ALA A 260 -12.41 -24.15 7.83
CA ALA A 260 -13.19 -24.83 6.82
C ALA A 260 -13.46 -23.91 5.61
N GLY A 261 -13.01 -24.34 4.43
CA GLY A 261 -13.30 -23.71 3.15
C GLY A 261 -12.62 -22.36 2.93
N GLY A 262 -12.07 -22.16 1.73
CA GLY A 262 -11.34 -20.95 1.38
C GLY A 262 -10.17 -21.26 0.46
N LEU A 263 -9.20 -20.35 0.50
CA LEU A 263 -7.98 -20.41 -0.28
C LEU A 263 -6.86 -21.12 0.52
N PRO A 264 -5.87 -21.71 -0.18
CA PRO A 264 -4.61 -22.11 0.45
C PRO A 264 -3.98 -20.94 1.21
N PHE A 265 -3.14 -21.26 2.20
CA PHE A 265 -2.48 -20.25 3.04
C PHE A 265 -1.56 -19.35 2.20
N TRP A 266 -1.97 -18.10 1.99
CA TRP A 266 -1.15 -17.06 1.36
C TRP A 266 -0.28 -16.36 2.40
N GLN A 267 0.88 -15.85 1.98
CA GLN A 267 1.89 -15.24 2.85
C GLN A 267 1.71 -13.73 3.06
N GLY A 268 1.04 -13.09 2.11
CA GLY A 268 0.72 -11.67 2.09
C GLY A 268 -0.20 -11.36 0.90
N ALA A 269 -0.97 -10.29 1.00
CA ALA A 269 -1.93 -9.89 -0.02
C ALA A 269 -1.88 -8.38 -0.29
N ALA A 270 -2.33 -7.98 -1.47
CA ALA A 270 -2.56 -6.61 -1.84
C ALA A 270 -3.93 -6.44 -2.51
N VAL A 271 -4.71 -5.45 -2.09
CA VAL A 271 -5.91 -4.98 -2.80
C VAL A 271 -5.61 -3.61 -3.36
N ALA A 272 -5.53 -3.50 -4.68
CA ALA A 272 -5.10 -2.30 -5.39
C ALA A 272 -6.21 -1.73 -6.28
N ASP A 273 -6.24 -0.41 -6.36
CA ASP A 273 -7.10 0.37 -7.25
C ASP A 273 -6.30 0.78 -8.48
N LEU A 274 -6.76 0.39 -9.67
CA LEU A 274 -6.12 0.74 -10.93
C LEU A 274 -6.94 1.76 -11.70
N ASP A 275 -6.25 2.82 -12.11
CA ASP A 275 -6.71 3.68 -13.18
C ASP A 275 -6.31 3.08 -14.53
N THR A 276 -7.28 2.96 -15.44
CA THR A 276 -7.04 2.45 -16.79
C THR A 276 -7.73 3.36 -17.80
N GLU A 277 -7.27 3.33 -19.05
CA GLU A 277 -7.84 4.18 -20.12
C GLU A 277 -9.35 3.97 -20.36
N LYS A 278 -9.87 2.78 -20.02
CA LYS A 278 -11.27 2.41 -20.30
C LYS A 278 -12.13 2.51 -19.06
N ASN A 279 -11.85 1.66 -18.06
CA ASN A 279 -12.65 1.51 -16.86
C ASN A 279 -11.74 1.29 -15.65
N PRO A 280 -12.04 1.90 -14.48
CA PRO A 280 -11.30 1.60 -13.27
C PRO A 280 -11.42 0.09 -12.96
N ALA A 281 -10.32 -0.48 -12.48
CA ALA A 281 -10.24 -1.88 -12.12
C ALA A 281 -9.75 -2.03 -10.68
N MET A 282 -10.05 -3.17 -10.08
CA MET A 282 -9.45 -3.62 -8.83
C MET A 282 -8.57 -4.82 -9.14
N VAL A 283 -7.42 -4.92 -8.47
CA VAL A 283 -6.61 -6.12 -8.45
C VAL A 283 -6.44 -6.59 -7.02
N LEU A 284 -6.75 -7.87 -6.79
CA LEU A 284 -6.38 -8.60 -5.61
C LEU A 284 -5.22 -9.53 -5.99
N ALA A 285 -4.07 -9.35 -5.35
CA ALA A 285 -2.91 -10.22 -5.49
C ALA A 285 -2.67 -10.96 -4.17
N LEU A 286 -2.39 -12.27 -4.26
CA LEU A 286 -2.09 -13.16 -3.14
C LEU A 286 -0.75 -13.83 -3.37
N SER A 287 0.17 -13.76 -2.41
CA SER A 287 1.52 -14.34 -2.54
C SER A 287 1.58 -15.75 -1.99
N TYR A 288 2.19 -16.64 -2.76
CA TYR A 288 2.37 -18.05 -2.42
C TYR A 288 3.83 -18.47 -2.64
N ALA A 289 4.31 -19.36 -1.77
CA ALA A 289 5.60 -20.00 -1.96
C ALA A 289 5.54 -21.06 -3.07
N ASP A 290 4.40 -21.75 -3.20
CA ASP A 290 4.14 -22.77 -4.21
C ASP A 290 3.15 -22.25 -5.28
N CYS A 291 3.51 -22.45 -6.54
CA CYS A 291 2.67 -22.12 -7.69
C CYS A 291 1.44 -23.02 -7.81
N ALA A 292 1.47 -24.23 -7.24
CA ALA A 292 0.29 -25.10 -7.18
C ALA A 292 -0.80 -24.47 -6.29
N ASP A 293 -0.42 -23.94 -5.13
CA ASP A 293 -1.35 -23.23 -4.24
C ASP A 293 -1.87 -21.94 -4.88
N ALA A 294 -1.00 -21.20 -5.57
CA ALA A 294 -1.42 -20.02 -6.33
C ALA A 294 -2.44 -20.39 -7.43
N GLN A 295 -2.28 -21.53 -8.10
CA GLN A 295 -3.23 -21.99 -9.11
C GLN A 295 -4.58 -22.33 -8.50
N VAL A 296 -4.60 -23.08 -7.40
CA VAL A 296 -5.85 -23.38 -6.66
C VAL A 296 -6.55 -22.07 -6.25
N ALA A 297 -5.78 -21.08 -5.80
CA ALA A 297 -6.33 -19.79 -5.43
C ALA A 297 -6.91 -19.01 -6.61
N ALA A 298 -6.19 -18.95 -7.73
CA ALA A 298 -6.67 -18.29 -8.95
C ALA A 298 -7.96 -18.97 -9.49
N ASP A 299 -8.02 -20.29 -9.48
CA ASP A 299 -9.19 -21.06 -9.94
C ASP A 299 -10.44 -20.78 -9.09
N GLY A 300 -10.27 -20.49 -7.79
CA GLY A 300 -11.36 -20.19 -6.86
C GLY A 300 -11.68 -18.70 -6.65
N ALA A 301 -10.78 -17.78 -7.04
CA ALA A 301 -10.89 -16.36 -6.68
C ALA A 301 -12.12 -15.67 -7.28
N ALA A 302 -12.45 -15.98 -8.54
CA ALA A 302 -13.63 -15.40 -9.20
C ALA A 302 -14.94 -15.85 -8.54
N ASP A 303 -14.98 -17.07 -8.00
CA ASP A 303 -16.15 -17.62 -7.31
C ASP A 303 -16.34 -16.94 -5.96
N LEU A 304 -15.26 -16.76 -5.20
CA LEU A 304 -15.27 -16.02 -3.94
C LEU A 304 -15.63 -14.54 -4.12
N TRP A 305 -15.25 -13.93 -5.25
CA TRP A 305 -15.70 -12.57 -5.60
C TRP A 305 -17.23 -12.50 -5.74
N ARG A 306 -17.83 -13.49 -6.43
CA ARG A 306 -19.29 -13.55 -6.64
C ARG A 306 -20.08 -13.73 -5.33
N GLU A 307 -19.47 -14.25 -4.26
CA GLU A 307 -20.12 -14.36 -2.94
C GLU A 307 -20.42 -12.99 -2.29
N MET A 308 -19.75 -11.90 -2.70
CA MET A 308 -19.92 -10.56 -2.11
C MET A 308 -21.06 -9.72 -2.70
N ASP A 309 -22.01 -10.34 -3.41
CA ASP A 309 -22.85 -9.65 -4.41
C ASP A 309 -22.04 -9.10 -5.60
N GLY A 310 -20.82 -9.62 -5.83
CA GLY A 310 -20.11 -9.46 -7.09
C GLY A 310 -21.01 -9.93 -8.22
N THR A 311 -21.32 -9.05 -9.17
CA THR A 311 -22.36 -9.37 -10.15
C THR A 311 -21.79 -10.28 -11.22
N SER A 312 -22.60 -11.17 -11.81
CA SER A 312 -22.19 -11.96 -13.00
C SER A 312 -21.79 -11.11 -14.21
N GLU A 313 -21.96 -9.79 -14.12
CA GLU A 313 -21.61 -8.80 -15.13
C GLU A 313 -20.22 -8.19 -14.90
N ASP A 314 -19.63 -8.33 -13.71
CA ASP A 314 -18.27 -7.91 -13.44
C ASP A 314 -17.31 -8.75 -14.28
N LEU A 315 -16.34 -8.11 -14.93
CA LEU A 315 -15.32 -8.81 -15.71
C LEU A 315 -14.20 -9.22 -14.77
N ALA A 316 -14.43 -10.33 -14.06
CA ALA A 316 -13.45 -10.99 -13.22
C ALA A 316 -12.54 -11.87 -14.09
N ASP A 317 -11.24 -11.60 -14.06
CA ASP A 317 -10.19 -12.39 -14.69
C ASP A 317 -9.22 -12.85 -13.60
N ALA A 318 -8.97 -14.16 -13.52
CA ALA A 318 -8.09 -14.75 -12.53
C ALA A 318 -6.95 -15.49 -13.22
N ARG A 319 -5.72 -15.29 -12.73
CA ARG A 319 -4.51 -15.88 -13.32
C ARG A 319 -3.41 -16.09 -12.29
N VAL A 320 -2.42 -16.89 -12.65
CA VAL A 320 -1.19 -17.07 -11.89
C VAL A 320 -0.04 -16.35 -12.59
N ALA A 321 0.76 -15.63 -11.83
CA ALA A 321 2.03 -15.09 -12.28
C ALA A 321 3.18 -15.76 -11.53
N GLN A 322 4.14 -16.34 -12.26
CA GLN A 322 5.34 -16.91 -11.67
C GLN A 322 6.40 -15.83 -11.51
N ILE A 323 6.84 -15.61 -10.27
CA ILE A 323 7.82 -14.60 -9.91
C ILE A 323 9.09 -15.31 -9.46
N GLN A 324 10.08 -15.42 -10.34
CA GLN A 324 11.33 -16.09 -9.99
C GLN A 324 12.33 -15.10 -9.36
N PRO A 325 13.08 -15.52 -8.32
CA PRO A 325 13.04 -16.82 -7.63
C PRO A 325 12.02 -16.90 -6.48
N SER A 326 11.22 -15.85 -6.26
CA SER A 326 10.49 -15.58 -5.01
C SER A 326 9.23 -16.41 -4.77
N GLY A 327 8.53 -16.90 -5.80
CA GLY A 327 7.31 -17.70 -5.67
C GLY A 327 6.29 -17.46 -6.79
N CYS A 328 5.01 -17.47 -6.45
CA CYS A 328 3.91 -17.23 -7.38
C CYS A 328 2.85 -16.29 -6.77
N ALA A 329 2.22 -15.48 -7.63
CA ALA A 329 1.05 -14.69 -7.29
C ALA A 329 -0.21 -15.33 -7.88
N ALA A 330 -1.25 -15.48 -7.07
CA ALA A 330 -2.61 -15.60 -7.59
C ALA A 330 -3.19 -14.19 -7.72
N ILE A 331 -3.67 -13.85 -8.91
CA ILE A 331 -4.12 -12.50 -9.25
C ILE A 331 -5.57 -12.59 -9.70
N LEU A 332 -6.44 -11.81 -9.05
CA LEU A 332 -7.81 -11.56 -9.47
C LEU A 332 -7.95 -10.10 -9.87
N ARG A 333 -8.25 -9.86 -11.15
CA ARG A 333 -8.57 -8.55 -11.69
C ARG A 333 -10.07 -8.44 -11.89
N VAL A 334 -10.69 -7.39 -11.36
CA VAL A 334 -12.11 -7.09 -11.56
C VAL A 334 -12.24 -5.72 -12.20
N THR A 335 -12.67 -5.70 -13.47
CA THR A 335 -12.89 -4.44 -14.20
C THR A 335 -14.31 -3.94 -13.97
N GLY A 336 -14.45 -2.66 -13.59
CA GLY A 336 -15.74 -2.02 -13.44
C GLY A 336 -16.47 -1.83 -14.78
N ARG A 337 -17.77 -1.56 -14.70
CA ARG A 337 -18.59 -1.07 -15.82
C ARG A 337 -19.25 0.24 -15.42
N ASP A 338 -19.62 1.05 -16.41
CA ASP A 338 -20.36 2.29 -16.20
C ASP A 338 -21.61 2.06 -15.32
N GLU A 339 -21.88 3.01 -14.41
CA GLU A 339 -23.04 3.09 -13.49
C GLU A 339 -23.00 2.24 -12.19
N LYS A 340 -22.00 1.37 -11.96
CA LYS A 340 -21.87 0.60 -10.70
C LYS A 340 -20.81 1.18 -9.74
N PRO A 341 -20.89 0.90 -8.43
CA PRO A 341 -19.80 1.21 -7.50
C PRO A 341 -18.51 0.55 -7.99
N ARG A 342 -17.40 1.29 -8.04
CA ARG A 342 -16.11 0.78 -8.52
C ARG A 342 -15.74 -0.49 -7.74
N PRO A 343 -15.26 -1.59 -8.39
CA PRO A 343 -14.95 -2.84 -7.71
C PRO A 343 -14.03 -2.67 -6.49
N PHE A 344 -13.07 -1.74 -6.58
CA PHE A 344 -12.20 -1.40 -5.46
C PHE A 344 -12.97 -0.89 -4.23
N ASN A 345 -13.96 -0.02 -4.42
CA ASN A 345 -14.77 0.52 -3.32
C ASN A 345 -15.55 -0.59 -2.60
N GLN A 346 -16.08 -1.54 -3.37
CA GLN A 346 -16.79 -2.71 -2.83
C GLN A 346 -15.82 -3.59 -2.02
N ALA A 347 -14.64 -3.87 -2.57
CA ALA A 347 -13.61 -4.66 -1.91
C ALA A 347 -13.13 -4.02 -0.59
N ILE A 348 -12.86 -2.70 -0.58
CA ILE A 348 -12.44 -1.99 0.63
C ILE A 348 -13.57 -1.97 1.67
N HIS A 349 -14.82 -1.76 1.27
CA HIS A 349 -15.94 -1.80 2.22
C HIS A 349 -16.10 -3.19 2.87
N ALA A 350 -16.00 -4.25 2.05
CA ALA A 350 -16.03 -5.63 2.51
C ALA A 350 -14.85 -5.96 3.43
N LEU A 351 -13.64 -5.52 3.07
CA LEU A 351 -12.43 -5.68 3.88
C LEU A 351 -12.58 -5.01 5.25
N MET A 352 -13.02 -3.74 5.29
CA MET A 352 -13.19 -2.99 6.55
C MET A 352 -14.32 -3.56 7.42
N SER A 353 -15.27 -4.28 6.82
CA SER A 353 -16.33 -5.01 7.53
C SER A 353 -15.90 -6.42 7.96
N GLY A 354 -14.67 -6.83 7.67
CA GLY A 354 -14.14 -8.16 7.98
C GLY A 354 -14.77 -9.29 7.15
N ASN A 355 -15.35 -8.97 5.99
CA ASN A 355 -16.11 -9.89 5.16
C ASN A 355 -15.73 -9.78 3.68
N LEU A 356 -14.44 -9.90 3.35
CA LEU A 356 -13.94 -10.05 1.98
C LEU A 356 -13.65 -11.54 1.71
N PRO A 357 -14.59 -12.32 1.15
CA PRO A 357 -14.45 -13.76 0.93
C PRO A 357 -13.26 -14.13 0.04
N ALA A 358 -12.89 -13.25 -0.89
CA ALA A 358 -11.73 -13.45 -1.77
C ALA A 358 -10.38 -13.48 -1.01
N LEU A 359 -10.34 -13.11 0.27
CA LEU A 359 -9.18 -13.28 1.14
C LEU A 359 -9.25 -14.52 2.04
N ARG A 360 -10.41 -15.19 2.12
CA ARG A 360 -10.69 -16.23 3.12
C ARG A 360 -9.68 -17.37 3.00
N ILE A 361 -8.94 -17.64 4.08
CA ILE A 361 -8.03 -18.77 4.19
C ILE A 361 -8.77 -19.94 4.84
N GLY A 362 -8.62 -21.12 4.27
CA GLY A 362 -9.10 -22.36 4.85
C GLY A 362 -9.01 -23.49 3.85
N THR A 363 -8.40 -24.61 4.24
CA THR A 363 -8.16 -25.73 3.32
C THR A 363 -9.29 -26.75 3.29
N GLY A 364 -10.33 -26.58 4.13
CA GLY A 364 -11.56 -27.37 4.13
C GLY A 364 -11.46 -28.78 3.55
N ASN A 365 -11.18 -29.77 4.41
CA ASN A 365 -11.60 -31.14 4.11
C ASN A 365 -13.13 -31.22 4.05
#